data_AF-D3Z6P1-F1
#
_entry.id   AF-D3Z6P1-F1
#
_cell.length_a   1.000
_cell.length_b   1.000
_cell.length_c   1.000
_cell.angle_alpha   90.00
_cell.angle_beta   90.00
_cell.angle_gamma   90.00
#
_symmetry.space_group_name_H-M   'P 1'
#
loop_
_entity.id
_entity.type
_entity.pdbx_description
1 polymer ?
#
loop_
_entity_poly.entity_id
_entity_poly.type
_entity_poly.pdbx_seq_one_letter_code
_entity_poly.pdbx_strand_id
1 'polypeptide(L)'
;MATAVVVNIGKKLYEGKTKEVYELLDTPGRVLLQSKDQITAGNAARKNHLEGKAAISNKITSCIFQLLQEAGIKTAFTKKCGE
;
A
#
# COMPACT_ATOMS: atom_id res chain seq x y z
N MET A 1 9.35 -11.73 17.31
CA MET A 1 8.32 -12.31 16.43
C MET A 1 7.32 -11.21 16.11
N ALA A 2 7.26 -10.73 14.87
CA ALA A 2 6.29 -9.69 14.50
C ALA A 2 4.90 -10.32 14.52
N THR A 3 4.05 -9.87 15.44
CA THR A 3 2.65 -10.30 15.49
C THR A 3 1.98 -9.96 14.17
N ALA A 4 1.46 -10.97 13.47
CA ALA A 4 0.65 -10.75 12.28
C ALA A 4 -0.54 -9.89 12.69
N VAL A 5 -0.54 -8.63 12.24
CA VAL A 5 -1.66 -7.72 12.48
C VAL A 5 -2.81 -8.24 11.63
N VAL A 6 -3.76 -8.91 12.27
CA VAL A 6 -5.03 -9.27 11.63
C VAL A 6 -5.81 -7.97 11.43
N VAL A 7 -6.00 -7.59 10.16
CA VAL A 7 -6.84 -6.46 9.77
C VAL A 7 -8.15 -7.00 9.20
N ASN A 8 -9.28 -6.48 9.68
CA ASN A 8 -10.59 -6.84 9.17
C ASN A 8 -10.90 -6.02 7.89
N ILE A 9 -10.68 -6.66 6.75
CA ILE A 9 -10.76 -6.02 5.42
C ILE A 9 -12.23 -5.97 4.98
N GLY A 10 -12.70 -4.76 4.69
CA GLY A 10 -14.02 -4.51 4.12
C GLY A 10 -14.01 -4.53 2.60
N LYS A 11 -14.93 -3.77 1.98
CA LYS A 11 -15.06 -3.74 0.53
C LYS A 11 -13.87 -3.05 -0.15
N LYS A 12 -13.60 -3.44 -1.40
CA LYS A 12 -12.67 -2.70 -2.28
C LYS A 12 -13.30 -1.35 -2.62
N LEU A 13 -12.65 -0.26 -2.23
CA LEU A 13 -13.12 1.10 -2.47
C LEU A 13 -12.66 1.62 -3.83
N TYR A 14 -11.45 1.24 -4.24
CA TYR A 14 -10.85 1.68 -5.50
C TYR A 14 -9.82 0.67 -6.00
N GLU A 15 -9.69 0.57 -7.32
CA GLU A 15 -8.62 -0.18 -7.96
C GLU A 15 -7.92 0.69 -9.02
N GLY A 16 -6.61 0.83 -8.86
CA GLY A 16 -5.73 1.46 -9.83
C GLY A 16 -4.84 0.45 -10.56
N LYS A 17 -3.95 0.99 -11.38
CA LYS A 17 -3.00 0.22 -12.19
C LYS A 17 -2.07 -0.65 -11.33
N THR A 18 -1.59 -0.10 -10.21
CA THR A 18 -0.54 -0.72 -9.37
C THR A 18 -0.93 -0.88 -7.91
N LYS A 19 -2.10 -0.38 -7.49
CA LYS A 19 -2.57 -0.44 -6.10
C LYS A 19 -4.08 -0.64 -6.04
N GLU A 20 -4.53 -1.29 -4.99
CA GLU A 20 -5.93 -1.40 -4.60
C GLU A 20 -6.13 -0.73 -3.23
N VAL A 21 -7.32 -0.20 -2.99
CA VAL A 21 -7.69 0.45 -1.73
C VAL A 21 -8.87 -0.29 -1.13
N TYR A 22 -8.72 -0.77 0.10
CA TYR A 22 -9.75 -1.49 0.83
C TYR A 22 -10.18 -0.71 2.07
N GLU A 23 -11.47 -0.81 2.39
CA GLU A 23 -12.03 -0.39 3.67
C GLU A 23 -11.45 -1.25 4.81
N LEU A 24 -11.34 -0.66 6.00
CA LEU A 24 -11.04 -1.37 7.24
C LEU A 24 -12.24 -1.25 8.18
N LEU A 25 -12.95 -2.36 8.42
CA LEU A 25 -14.22 -2.35 9.15
C LEU A 25 -14.06 -1.89 10.60
N ASP A 26 -12.94 -2.25 11.23
CA ASP A 26 -12.70 -1.97 12.65
C ASP A 26 -11.99 -0.62 12.88
N THR A 27 -11.57 0.08 11.83
CA THR A 27 -10.83 1.35 11.94
C THR A 27 -11.37 2.42 10.99
N PRO A 28 -12.47 3.10 11.37
CA PRO A 28 -13.05 4.17 10.57
C PRO A 28 -12.05 5.26 10.21
N GLY A 29 -12.13 5.76 8.98
CA GLY A 29 -11.21 6.78 8.46
C GLY A 29 -9.82 6.25 8.06
N ARG A 30 -9.58 4.93 8.16
CA ARG A 30 -8.36 4.28 7.65
C ARG A 30 -8.69 3.32 6.51
N VAL A 31 -7.69 3.09 5.68
CA VAL A 31 -7.77 2.19 4.52
C VAL A 31 -6.52 1.33 4.44
N LEU A 32 -6.66 0.16 3.83
CA LEU A 32 -5.53 -0.67 3.42
C LEU A 32 -5.17 -0.34 1.98
N LEU A 33 -3.91 0.04 1.73
CA LEU A 33 -3.36 0.19 0.38
C LEU A 33 -2.55 -1.07 0.02
N GLN A 34 -3.12 -1.93 -0.83
CA GLN A 34 -2.47 -3.14 -1.31
C GLN A 34 -1.71 -2.83 -2.61
N SER A 35 -0.40 -3.10 -2.66
CA SER A 35 0.38 -2.96 -3.90
C SER A 35 0.25 -4.22 -4.76
N LYS A 36 0.29 -4.06 -6.09
CA LYS A 36 0.20 -5.12 -7.11
C LYS A 36 1.56 -5.39 -7.76
N ASP A 37 1.81 -6.64 -8.15
CA ASP A 37 2.94 -7.05 -9.00
C ASP A 37 2.70 -6.64 -10.46
N GLN A 38 2.48 -5.35 -10.67
CA GLN A 38 2.17 -4.74 -11.95
C GLN A 38 3.06 -3.51 -12.14
N ILE A 39 3.63 -3.39 -13.33
CA ILE A 39 4.33 -2.20 -13.79
C ILE A 39 3.67 -1.72 -15.08
N THR A 40 3.45 -0.41 -15.19
CA THR A 40 2.78 0.19 -16.33
C THR A 40 3.50 1.44 -16.81
N ALA A 41 3.56 1.68 -18.12
CA ALA A 41 4.12 2.88 -18.73
C ALA A 41 3.21 3.41 -19.84
N GLY A 42 3.29 4.72 -20.13
CA GLY A 42 2.52 5.36 -21.21
C GLY A 42 1.02 5.24 -21.04
N ASN A 43 0.45 5.73 -19.93
CA ASN A 43 -0.99 5.62 -19.64
C ASN A 43 -1.55 4.18 -19.63
N ALA A 44 -0.70 3.19 -19.28
CA ALA A 44 -0.98 1.76 -19.34
C ALA A 44 -1.02 1.16 -20.75
N ALA A 45 -0.50 1.87 -21.76
CA ALA A 45 -0.24 1.29 -23.08
C ALA A 45 0.76 0.12 -23.00
N ARG A 46 1.73 0.17 -22.08
CA ARG A 46 2.58 -0.97 -21.71
C ARG A 46 2.25 -1.41 -20.30
N LYS A 47 1.98 -2.71 -20.11
CA LYS A 47 1.71 -3.34 -18.82
C LYS A 47 2.39 -4.70 -18.74
N ASN A 48 3.03 -4.99 -17.61
CA ASN A 48 3.68 -6.26 -17.37
C ASN A 48 3.45 -6.69 -15.92
N HIS A 49 3.28 -8.00 -15.73
CA HIS A 49 3.47 -8.61 -14.44
C HIS A 49 4.96 -8.61 -14.12
N LEU A 50 5.32 -8.20 -12.90
CA LEU A 50 6.69 -8.22 -12.42
C LEU A 50 6.65 -8.69 -10.97
N GLU A 51 7.05 -9.94 -10.77
CA GLU A 51 7.04 -10.59 -9.46
C GLU A 51 7.88 -9.80 -8.44
N GLY A 52 7.35 -9.65 -7.22
CA GLY A 52 8.01 -8.93 -6.13
C GLY A 52 7.93 -7.40 -6.23
N LYS A 53 7.41 -6.84 -7.33
CA LYS A 53 7.22 -5.39 -7.49
C LYS A 53 6.31 -4.80 -6.40
N ALA A 54 5.30 -5.53 -5.95
CA ALA A 54 4.40 -5.14 -4.87
C ALA A 54 5.17 -4.93 -3.57
N ALA A 55 5.93 -5.94 -3.14
CA ALA A 55 6.71 -5.92 -1.90
C ALA A 55 7.78 -4.82 -1.93
N ILE A 56 8.52 -4.70 -3.03
CA ILE A 56 9.54 -3.65 -3.21
C ILE A 56 8.90 -2.26 -3.08
N SER A 57 7.77 -2.03 -3.76
CA SER A 57 7.08 -0.74 -3.72
C SER A 57 6.54 -0.44 -2.32
N ASN A 58 5.96 -1.43 -1.65
CA ASN A 58 5.44 -1.32 -0.29
C ASN A 58 6.55 -0.96 0.71
N LYS A 59 7.70 -1.65 0.62
CA LYS A 59 8.87 -1.42 1.45
C LYS A 59 9.41 0.01 1.27
N ILE A 60 9.64 0.44 0.02
CA ILE A 60 10.15 1.79 -0.26
C ILE A 60 9.19 2.85 0.26
N THR A 61 7.89 2.77 -0.08
CA THR A 61 6.91 3.76 0.39
C THR A 61 6.82 3.82 1.91
N SER A 62 6.85 2.67 2.59
CA SER A 62 6.81 2.61 4.05
C SER A 62 8.03 3.31 4.68
N CYS A 63 9.24 3.03 4.18
CA CYS A 63 10.46 3.66 4.67
C CYS A 63 10.45 5.19 4.43
N ILE A 64 10.06 5.63 3.23
CA ILE A 64 10.03 7.07 2.90
C ILE A 64 8.97 7.80 3.73
N PHE A 65 7.77 7.23 3.87
CA PHE A 65 6.72 7.88 4.66
C PHE A 65 7.04 7.92 6.15
N GLN A 66 7.70 6.89 6.68
CA GLN A 66 8.22 6.93 8.04
C GLN A 66 9.28 8.03 8.20
N LEU A 67 10.25 8.11 7.30
CA LEU A 67 11.27 9.17 7.29
C LEU A 67 10.64 10.58 7.25
N LEU A 68 9.63 10.79 6.41
CA LEU A 68 8.93 12.07 6.32
C LEU A 68 8.19 12.40 7.63
N GLN A 69 7.56 11.42 8.28
CA GLN A 69 6.92 11.61 9.58
C GLN A 69 7.92 11.95 10.68
N GLU A 70 9.07 11.28 10.69
CA GLU A 70 10.18 11.57 11.61
C GLU A 70 10.73 12.99 11.40
N ALA A 71 10.72 13.49 10.16
CA ALA A 71 11.05 14.88 9.82
C ALA A 71 9.92 15.90 10.14
N GLY A 72 8.81 15.48 10.73
CA GLY A 72 7.68 16.34 11.10
C GLY A 72 6.70 16.63 9.96
N ILE A 73 6.81 15.95 8.82
CA ILE A 73 5.92 16.14 7.66
C ILE A 73 4.66 15.30 7.83
N LYS A 74 3.50 15.98 7.84
CA LYS A 74 2.19 15.32 7.88
C LYS A 74 2.00 14.46 6.62
N THR A 75 2.00 13.15 6.82
CA THR A 75 1.94 12.15 5.75
C THR A 75 0.80 11.17 6.00
N ALA A 76 0.06 10.81 4.96
CA ALA A 76 -1.03 9.84 5.01
C ALA A 76 -0.50 8.39 5.12
N PHE A 77 0.16 8.08 6.23
CA PHE A 77 0.75 6.78 6.54
C PHE A 77 0.49 6.45 8.00
N THR A 78 -0.01 5.24 8.27
CA THR A 78 -0.20 4.79 9.66
C THR A 78 0.89 3.81 10.05
N LYS A 79 1.03 2.72 9.28
CA LYS A 79 2.03 1.68 9.48
C LYS A 79 2.13 0.80 8.24
N LYS A 80 3.23 0.07 8.12
CA LYS A 80 3.34 -1.05 7.18
C LYS A 80 2.46 -2.21 7.67
N CYS A 81 1.76 -2.88 6.74
CA CYS A 81 0.96 -4.08 7.01
C CYS A 81 1.34 -5.15 5.99
N GLY A 82 1.87 -6.29 6.44
CA GLY A 82 2.47 -7.31 5.57
C GLY A 82 3.89 -6.99 5.11
N GLU A 83 4.40 -7.76 4.14
CA GLU A 83 5.74 -7.60 3.57
C GLU A 83 5.83 -6.57 2.43
#